data_AF-A0A353QXC0-F1
#
_entry.id   AF-A0A353QXC0-F1
#
_cell.length_a   1.000
_cell.length_b   1.000
_cell.length_c   1.000
_cell.angle_alpha   90.00
_cell.angle_beta   90.00
_cell.angle_gamma   90.00
#
_symmetry.space_group_name_H-M   'P 1'
#
loop_
_entity.id
_entity.type
_entity.pdbx_description
1 polymer ?
#
loop_
_entity_poly.entity_id
_entity_poly.type
_entity_poly.pdbx_seq_one_letter_code
_entity_poly.pdbx_strand_id
1 'polypeptide(L)' 'MYLAKTDNWYLERVVWLIAGIFTILSAALAYFVSPYWLILTAFVGINLIIFAFTGFCIMANLLVKLGFKSRIKD' A
#
# COMPACT_ATOMS: atom_id res chain seq x y z
N MET A 1 -4.36 19.09 13.39
CA MET A 1 -3.41 18.53 12.42
C MET A 1 -2.86 17.25 13.02
N TYR A 2 -3.23 16.08 12.49
CA TYR A 2 -2.70 14.81 12.98
C TYR A 2 -1.33 14.58 12.34
N LEU A 3 -0.29 14.50 13.17
CA LEU A 3 1.08 14.17 12.75
C LEU A 3 1.37 12.73 13.20
N ALA A 4 1.41 11.81 12.25
CA ALA A 4 1.81 10.44 12.53
C ALA A 4 3.28 10.39 12.96
N LYS A 5 3.58 9.66 14.03
CA LYS A 5 4.93 9.54 14.59
C LYS A 5 5.81 8.62 13.71
N THR A 6 6.80 9.21 13.04
CA THR A 6 7.63 8.60 11.98
C THR A 6 8.97 8.03 12.46
N ASP A 7 9.16 7.81 13.77
CA ASP A 7 10.45 7.36 14.31
C ASP A 7 10.87 5.94 13.84
N ASN A 8 9.97 5.13 13.28
CA ASN A 8 10.29 3.78 12.81
C ASN A 8 9.61 3.45 11.47
N TRP A 9 10.23 2.56 10.70
CA TRP A 9 9.64 1.94 9.49
C TRP A 9 8.87 0.69 9.87
N TYR A 10 7.68 0.90 10.44
CA TYR A 10 6.76 -0.19 10.75
C TYR A 10 5.94 -0.58 9.53
N LEU A 11 5.44 -1.81 9.54
CA LEU A 11 4.80 -2.45 8.40
C LEU A 11 3.77 -1.56 7.69
N GLU A 12 2.79 -1.02 8.41
CA GLU A 12 1.69 -0.23 7.82
C GLU A 12 2.20 1.01 7.09
N ARG A 13 3.25 1.65 7.63
CA ARG A 13 3.88 2.81 6.99
C ARG A 13 4.54 2.46 5.66
N VAL A 14 5.20 1.30 5.59
CA VAL A 14 5.82 0.82 4.35
C VAL A 14 4.74 0.44 3.34
N VAL A 15 3.64 -0.19 3.78
CA VAL A 15 2.49 -0.51 2.92
C VAL A 15 1.90 0.76 2.29
N TRP A 16 1.72 1.83 3.08
CA TRP A 16 1.20 3.10 2.55
C TRP A 16 2.14 3.74 1.54
N LEU A 17 3.45 3.69 1.80
CA LEU A 17 4.46 4.22 0.88
C LEU A 17 4.45 3.44 -0.44
N ILE A 18 4.44 2.11 -0.38
CA ILE A 18 4.41 1.25 -1.57
C ILE A 18 3.11 1.48 -2.35
N ALA A 19 1.97 1.52 -1.67
CA ALA A 19 0.67 1.78 -2.32
C ALA A 19 0.69 3.12 -3.07
N GLY A 20 1.19 4.19 -2.44
CA GLY A 20 1.31 5.50 -3.09
C GLY A 20 2.23 5.50 -4.31
N ILE A 21 3.39 4.85 -4.23
CA ILE A 21 4.31 4.71 -5.37
C ILE A 21 3.63 3.97 -6.53
N PHE A 22 2.99 2.83 -6.26
CA PHE A 22 2.31 2.04 -7.29
C PHE A 22 1.16 2.83 -7.92
N THR A 23 0.40 3.60 -7.15
CA THR A 23 -0.67 4.46 -7.67
C THR A 23 -0.12 5.56 -8.59
N ILE A 24 0.93 6.27 -8.19
CA ILE A 24 1.53 7.35 -9.01
C ILE A 24 2.14 6.75 -10.28
N LEU A 25 2.86 5.63 -10.17
CA LEU A 25 3.46 4.93 -11.31
C LEU A 25 2.39 4.48 -12.30
N SER A 26 1.29 3.91 -11.79
CA SER A 26 0.19 3.43 -12.63
C SER A 26 -0.56 4.58 -13.29
N ALA A 27 -0.75 5.71 -12.58
CA ALA A 27 -1.35 6.92 -13.16
C ALA A 27 -0.46 7.53 -14.25
N ALA A 28 0.86 7.58 -14.03
CA ALA A 28 1.81 8.05 -15.04
C ALA A 28 1.78 7.16 -16.30
N LEU A 29 1.81 5.84 -16.14
CA LEU A 29 1.71 4.92 -17.27
C LEU A 29 0.33 4.94 -17.95
N ALA A 30 -0.74 5.21 -17.21
CA ALA A 30 -2.07 5.40 -17.78
C ALA A 30 -2.11 6.61 -18.72
N TYR A 31 -1.39 7.67 -18.38
CA TYR A 31 -1.27 8.87 -19.21
C TYR A 31 -0.33 8.68 -20.41
N PHE A 32 0.84 8.08 -20.21
CA PHE A 32 1.87 7.97 -21.25
C PHE A 32 1.73 6.76 -22.19
N VAL A 33 1.14 5.66 -21.73
CA VAL A 33 1.10 4.40 -22.49
C VAL A 33 -0.33 4.05 -22.88
N SER A 34 -1.21 3.83 -21.90
CA SER A 34 -2.60 3.42 -22.17
C SER A 34 -3.48 3.46 -20.92
N PRO A 35 -4.75 3.91 -21.02
CA PRO A 35 -5.68 3.99 -19.88
C PRO A 35 -5.97 2.65 -19.19
N TYR A 36 -5.65 1.51 -19.80
CA TYR A 36 -5.77 0.19 -19.17
C TYR A 36 -4.93 0.06 -17.89
N TRP A 37 -3.89 0.89 -17.69
CA TRP A 37 -3.11 0.91 -16.45
C TRP A 37 -3.91 1.35 -15.21
N LEU A 38 -5.07 2.00 -15.39
CA LEU A 38 -5.98 2.30 -14.28
C LEU A 38 -6.54 1.04 -13.61
N ILE A 39 -6.55 -0.11 -14.29
CA ILE A 39 -6.96 -1.39 -13.71
C ILE A 39 -6.00 -1.77 -12.56
N LEU A 40 -4.70 -1.51 -12.70
CA LEU A 40 -3.72 -1.74 -11.63
C LEU A 40 -3.96 -0.80 -10.45
N THR A 41 -4.24 0.48 -10.72
CA THR A 41 -4.63 1.44 -9.68
C THR A 41 -5.89 1.01 -8.93
N ALA A 42 -6.91 0.54 -9.66
CA ALA A 42 -8.15 0.04 -9.09
C ALA A 42 -7.91 -1.21 -8.22
N PHE A 43 -7.06 -2.13 -8.68
CA PHE A 43 -6.67 -3.31 -7.90
C PHE A 43 -5.99 -2.93 -6.59
N VAL A 44 -5.03 -2.00 -6.62
CA VAL A 44 -4.37 -1.50 -5.39
C VAL A 44 -5.41 -0.88 -4.46
N GLY A 45 -6.31 -0.04 -4.98
CA GLY A 45 -7.38 0.59 -4.19
C GLY A 45 -8.32 -0.43 -3.52
N ILE A 46 -8.77 -1.45 -4.25
CA ILE A 46 -9.61 -2.53 -3.70
C ILE A 46 -8.90 -3.26 -2.58
N ASN A 47 -7.61 -3.57 -2.73
CA ASN A 47 -6.83 -4.21 -1.67
C ASN A 47 -6.73 -3.34 -0.41
N LEU A 48 -6.58 -2.02 -0.55
CA LEU A 48 -6.59 -1.10 0.60
C LEU A 48 -7.96 -1.06 1.29
N ILE A 49 -9.04 -1.06 0.51
CA ILE A 49 -10.41 -1.10 1.03
C ILE A 49 -10.63 -2.39 1.82
N ILE A 50 -10.29 -3.54 1.23
CA ILE A 50 -10.40 -4.85 1.90
C ILE A 50 -9.56 -4.88 3.18
N PHE A 51 -8.36 -4.32 3.16
CA PHE A 51 -7.51 -4.22 4.35
C PHE A 51 -8.16 -3.39 5.46
N ALA A 52 -8.81 -2.27 5.13
CA ALA A 52 -9.51 -1.45 6.11
C ALA A 52 -10.69 -2.19 6.79
N PHE A 53 -11.35 -3.12 6.08
CA PHE A 53 -12.49 -3.87 6.61
C PHE A 53 -12.10 -5.21 7.28
N THR A 54 -11.17 -5.94 6.69
CA THR A 54 -10.84 -7.32 7.09
C THR A 54 -9.45 -7.46 7.72
N GLY A 55 -8.60 -6.44 7.62
CA GLY A 55 -7.19 -6.52 8.00
C GLY A 55 -6.33 -7.35 7.04
N PHE A 56 -6.90 -7.89 5.96
CA PHE A 56 -6.16 -8.72 5.00
C PHE A 56 -5.52 -7.85 3.91
N CYS A 57 -4.19 -7.78 3.90
CA CYS A 57 -3.43 -7.16 2.81
C CYS A 57 -2.33 -8.13 2.33
N ILE A 58 -2.38 -8.48 1.05
CA ILE A 58 -1.39 -9.39 0.42
C ILE A 58 0.02 -8.79 0.54
N MET A 59 0.13 -7.48 0.31
CA MET A 59 1.38 -6.74 0.43
C MET A 59 1.90 -6.79 1.86
N ALA A 60 1.04 -6.52 2.85
CA ALA A 60 1.41 -6.61 4.27
C ALA A 60 1.96 -8.00 4.61
N ASN A 61 1.28 -9.07 4.19
CA ASN A 61 1.70 -10.43 4.47
C ASN A 61 3.05 -10.78 3.79
N LEU A 62 3.31 -10.23 2.61
CA LEU A 62 4.61 -10.35 1.94
C LEU A 62 5.71 -9.60 2.71
N LEU A 63 5.42 -8.41 3.23
CA LEU A 63 6.37 -7.65 4.05
C LEU A 63 6.66 -8.31 5.40
N VAL A 64 5.67 -8.95 6.03
CA VAL A 64 5.90 -9.78 7.23
C VAL A 64 6.91 -10.89 6.92
N LYS A 65 6.75 -11.58 5.79
CA LYS A 65 7.69 -12.62 5.35
C LYS A 65 9.09 -12.08 5.07
N LEU A 66 9.22 -10.83 4.66
CA LEU A 66 10.50 -10.13 4.47
C LEU A 66 11.11 -9.59 5.77
N GLY A 67 10.46 -9.82 6.92
CA GLY A 67 10.98 -9.47 8.24
C GLY A 67 10.53 -8.10 8.77
N PHE A 68 9.59 -7.42 8.10
CA PHE A 68 9.00 -6.20 8.64
C PHE A 68 8.03 -6.54 9.77
N LYS A 69 8.22 -5.92 10.93
CA LYS A 69 7.34 -6.08 12.09
C LYS A 69 6.26 -4.99 12.09
N SER A 70 5.02 -5.39 12.36
CA SER A 70 3.96 -4.45 12.72
C SER A 70 4.32 -3.77 14.04
N ARG A 71 3.90 -2.51 14.19
CA ARG A 71 4.04 -1.77 15.46
C ARG A 71 2.98 -2.18 16.48
N ILE A 72 1.85 -2.68 15.98
CA ILE A 72 0.81 -3.34 16.76
C ILE A 72 1.30 -4.79 16.94
N LYS A 73 1.77 -5.08 18.15
CA LYS A 73 2.08 -6.43 18.60
C LYS A 73 0.74 -7.16 18.72
N ASP A 74 0.58 -8.26 18.00
CA ASP A 74 -0.54 -9.18 18.20
C ASP A 74 -0.61 -9.63 19.67
#